data_AF-A0A1X0AW68-F1
#
_entry.id   AF-A0A1X0AW68-F1
#
_cell.length_a   1.000
_cell.length_b   1.000
_cell.length_c   1.000
_cell.angle_alpha   90.00
_cell.angle_beta   90.00
_cell.angle_gamma   90.00
#
_symmetry.space_group_name_H-M   'P 1'
#
loop_
_entity.id
_entity.type
_entity.pdbx_description
1 polymer ?
#
loop_
_entity_poly.entity_id
_entity_poly.type
_entity_poly.pdbx_seq_one_letter_code
_entity_poly.pdbx_strand_id
1 'polypeptide(L)'
;MLTPEQRQVFATLAETLIPASDTMPSATTAEVSGALLDQVLGYRPDLVDALTAALDSSAGKDPEAALDSLATEQPGQFEALTVLAAGAYFLSPAVKAAMPYDPAPRPARDDMDSYVDMLEHVVDRGFVIR
;
A
#
# COMPACT_ATOMS: atom_id res chain seq x y z
N MET A 1 -3.18 -10.98 10.70
CA MET A 1 -2.32 -10.10 11.53
C MET A 1 -0.91 -10.63 11.41
N LEU A 2 0.04 -9.80 11.00
CA LEU A 2 1.44 -10.20 10.84
C LEU A 2 2.16 -10.27 12.19
N THR A 3 3.09 -11.20 12.34
CA THR A 3 3.92 -11.30 13.55
C THR A 3 5.00 -10.20 13.58
N PRO A 4 5.60 -9.90 14.74
CA PRO A 4 6.73 -8.98 14.83
C PRO A 4 7.90 -9.37 13.91
N GLU A 5 8.19 -10.66 13.78
CA GLU A 5 9.25 -11.18 12.93
C GLU A 5 8.93 -10.95 11.45
N GLN A 6 7.70 -11.25 11.02
CA GLN A 6 7.25 -10.98 9.65
C GLN A 6 7.31 -9.48 9.32
N ARG A 7 6.93 -8.61 10.26
CA ARG A 7 7.06 -7.15 10.08
C ARG A 7 8.51 -6.72 9.96
N GLN A 8 9.42 -7.34 10.70
CA GLN A 8 10.85 -7.04 10.58
C GLN A 8 11.40 -7.49 9.22
N VAL A 9 11.01 -8.68 8.73
CA VAL A 9 11.37 -9.13 7.37
C VAL A 9 10.82 -8.17 6.33
N PHE A 10 9.55 -7.76 6.45
CA PHE A 10 8.94 -6.78 5.55
C PHE A 10 9.71 -5.46 5.55
N ALA A 11 10.09 -4.94 6.72
CA ALA A 11 10.87 -3.71 6.83
C ALA A 11 12.21 -3.81 6.10
N THR A 12 12.92 -4.93 6.26
CA THR A 12 14.21 -5.16 5.58
C THR A 12 14.04 -5.24 4.06
N LEU A 13 13.07 -6.02 3.57
CA LEU A 13 12.82 -6.15 2.13
C LEU A 13 12.35 -4.83 1.51
N ALA A 14 11.48 -4.09 2.21
CA ALA A 14 10.99 -2.79 1.74
C ALA A 14 12.12 -1.75 1.71
N GLU A 15 13.05 -1.76 2.66
CA GLU A 15 14.23 -0.88 2.66
C GLU A 15 15.12 -1.14 1.43
N THR A 16 15.34 -2.41 1.08
CA THR A 16 16.09 -2.79 -0.12
C THR A 16 15.37 -2.36 -1.40
N LEU A 17 14.03 -2.45 -1.45
CA LEU A 17 13.23 -2.00 -2.59
C LEU A 17 13.15 -0.47 -2.73
N ILE A 18 13.11 0.25 -1.61
CA ILE A 18 12.91 1.71 -1.57
C ILE A 18 13.99 2.33 -0.66
N PRO A 19 15.24 2.45 -1.15
CA PRO A 19 16.30 3.12 -0.42
C PRO A 19 16.09 4.63 -0.38
N ALA A 20 16.73 5.31 0.57
CA ALA A 20 16.70 6.77 0.63
C ALA A 20 17.39 7.40 -0.60
N SER A 21 16.92 8.58 -0.99
CA SER A 21 17.60 9.47 -1.93
C SER A 21 17.80 10.86 -1.31
N ASP A 22 18.42 11.78 -2.05
CA ASP A 22 18.66 13.16 -1.58
C ASP A 22 17.36 13.89 -1.19
N THR A 23 16.24 13.53 -1.80
CA THR A 23 14.94 14.22 -1.62
C THR A 23 13.84 13.34 -1.06
N MET A 24 13.98 12.02 -1.13
CA MET A 24 12.93 11.07 -0.74
C MET A 24 13.41 10.19 0.42
N PRO A 25 12.57 9.93 1.44
CA PRO A 25 12.94 9.07 2.56
C PRO A 25 13.04 7.60 2.11
N SER A 26 13.77 6.77 2.86
CA SER A 26 13.70 5.31 2.64
C SER A 26 12.38 4.72 3.15
N ALA A 27 12.13 3.44 2.83
CA ALA A 27 10.96 2.72 3.32
C ALA A 27 10.89 2.69 4.86
N THR A 28 12.00 2.41 5.54
CA THR A 28 12.05 2.41 7.01
C THR A 28 11.82 3.80 7.59
N THR A 29 12.44 4.83 7.01
CA THR A 29 12.21 6.24 7.41
C THR A 29 10.75 6.66 7.19
N ALA A 30 10.09 6.12 6.16
CA ALA A 30 8.68 6.35 5.87
C ALA A 30 7.73 5.52 6.75
N GLU A 31 8.25 4.69 7.68
CA GLU A 31 7.52 3.83 8.60
C GLU A 31 6.56 2.81 7.93
N VAL A 32 6.93 2.31 6.75
CA VAL A 32 6.04 1.47 5.93
C VAL A 32 5.63 0.15 6.59
N SER A 33 6.45 -0.39 7.51
CA SER A 33 6.19 -1.65 8.23
C SER A 33 5.30 -1.50 9.47
N GLY A 34 4.99 -0.25 9.87
CA GLY A 34 4.19 0.09 11.03
C GLY A 34 2.68 0.08 10.74
N ALA A 35 1.99 1.15 11.17
CA ALA A 35 0.55 1.30 10.99
C ALA A 35 0.13 1.40 9.52
N LEU A 36 1.02 1.89 8.65
CA LEU A 36 0.77 2.00 7.21
C LEU A 36 0.60 0.63 6.55
N LEU A 37 1.34 -0.39 7.01
CA LEU A 37 1.17 -1.77 6.56
C LEU A 37 -0.22 -2.30 6.90
N ASP A 38 -0.69 -2.06 8.12
CA ASP A 38 -2.03 -2.48 8.56
C ASP A 38 -3.13 -1.80 7.73
N GLN A 39 -2.93 -0.53 7.39
CA GLN A 39 -3.85 0.24 6.56
C GLN A 39 -3.95 -0.34 5.14
N VAL A 40 -2.83 -0.62 4.48
CA VAL A 40 -2.87 -1.18 3.12
C VAL A 40 -3.36 -2.63 3.08
N LEU A 41 -3.09 -3.43 4.11
CA LEU A 41 -3.69 -4.76 4.26
C LEU A 41 -5.21 -4.69 4.47
N GLY A 42 -5.70 -3.64 5.15
CA GLY A 42 -7.12 -3.35 5.26
C GLY A 42 -7.76 -3.00 3.91
N TYR A 43 -7.03 -2.35 3.00
CA TYR A 43 -7.50 -2.03 1.64
C TYR A 43 -7.45 -3.22 0.68
N ARG A 44 -6.46 -4.11 0.85
CA ARG A 44 -6.24 -5.29 0.00
C ARG A 44 -6.13 -6.56 0.83
N PRO A 45 -7.21 -7.00 1.50
CA PRO A 45 -7.20 -8.21 2.30
C PRO A 45 -6.89 -9.48 1.47
N ASP A 46 -7.13 -9.43 0.16
CA ASP A 46 -6.81 -10.48 -0.80
C ASP A 46 -5.30 -10.71 -0.99
N LEU A 47 -4.45 -9.73 -0.64
CA LEU A 47 -2.99 -9.85 -0.74
C LEU A 47 -2.33 -10.39 0.54
N VAL A 48 -3.08 -10.57 1.63
CA VAL A 48 -2.54 -10.97 2.95
C VAL A 48 -1.81 -12.31 2.87
N ASP A 49 -2.43 -13.32 2.25
CA ASP A 49 -1.87 -14.67 2.20
C ASP A 49 -0.59 -14.71 1.36
N ALA A 50 -0.60 -14.03 0.21
CA ALA A 50 0.56 -13.92 -0.68
C ALA A 50 1.72 -13.17 0.00
N LEU A 51 1.43 -12.07 0.70
CA LEU A 51 2.45 -11.36 1.48
C LEU A 51 3.03 -12.25 2.58
N THR A 52 2.17 -12.93 3.34
CA THR A 52 2.61 -13.76 4.47
C THR A 52 3.56 -14.86 3.98
N ALA A 53 3.22 -15.54 2.88
CA ALA A 53 4.08 -16.53 2.25
C ALA A 53 5.42 -15.94 1.75
N ALA A 54 5.40 -14.72 1.22
CA ALA A 54 6.62 -14.01 0.81
C ALA A 54 7.55 -13.76 2.00
N LEU A 55 7.00 -13.30 3.13
CA LEU A 55 7.75 -12.98 4.34
C LEU A 55 8.32 -14.24 4.99
N ASP A 56 7.52 -15.30 5.08
CA ASP A 56 7.95 -16.56 5.68
C ASP A 56 9.07 -17.22 4.86
N SER A 57 8.97 -17.20 3.52
CA SER A 57 9.99 -17.75 2.63
C SER A 57 11.26 -16.90 2.54
N SER A 58 11.20 -15.62 2.94
CA SER A 58 12.33 -14.68 2.95
C SER A 58 13.03 -14.58 4.31
N ALA A 59 12.42 -15.13 5.36
CA ALA A 59 12.96 -15.05 6.71
C ALA A 59 14.38 -15.64 6.79
N GLY A 60 15.32 -14.87 7.34
CA GLY A 60 16.73 -15.27 7.52
C GLY A 60 17.58 -15.31 6.26
N LYS A 61 17.04 -14.92 5.10
CA LYS A 61 17.79 -14.79 3.85
C LYS A 61 18.38 -13.39 3.72
N ASP A 62 19.41 -13.28 2.89
CA ASP A 62 19.87 -11.97 2.38
C ASP A 62 18.71 -11.31 1.58
N PRO A 63 18.42 -10.02 1.80
CA PRO A 63 17.24 -9.38 1.22
C PRO A 63 17.30 -9.28 -0.31
N GLU A 64 18.46 -9.02 -0.91
CA GLU A 64 18.57 -8.94 -2.37
C GLU A 64 18.32 -10.33 -2.98
N ALA A 65 18.97 -11.36 -2.44
CA ALA A 65 18.78 -12.74 -2.89
C ALA A 65 17.33 -13.24 -2.69
N ALA A 66 16.67 -12.81 -1.60
CA ALA A 66 15.28 -13.14 -1.33
C ALA A 66 14.34 -12.48 -2.36
N LEU A 67 14.54 -11.19 -2.66
CA LEU A 67 13.75 -10.46 -3.65
C LEU A 67 13.93 -11.07 -5.05
N ASP A 68 15.15 -11.42 -5.45
CA ASP A 68 15.43 -12.08 -6.73
C ASP A 68 14.74 -13.44 -6.84
N SER A 69 14.78 -14.24 -5.76
CA SER A 69 14.09 -15.52 -5.69
C SER A 69 12.58 -15.36 -5.81
N LEU A 70 11.99 -14.39 -5.08
CA LEU A 70 10.56 -14.10 -5.16
C LEU A 70 10.15 -13.66 -6.56
N ALA A 71 10.90 -12.75 -7.18
CA ALA A 71 10.60 -12.25 -8.52
C ALA A 71 10.65 -13.36 -9.59
N THR A 72 11.58 -14.31 -9.44
CA THR A 72 11.80 -15.38 -10.42
C THR A 72 10.86 -16.57 -10.22
N GLU A 73 10.70 -17.02 -8.97
CA GLU A 73 10.04 -18.29 -8.65
C GLU A 73 8.59 -18.11 -8.19
N GLN A 74 8.26 -16.95 -7.61
CA GLN A 74 6.99 -16.71 -6.91
C GLN A 74 6.43 -15.32 -7.24
N PRO A 75 6.15 -15.01 -8.53
CA PRO A 75 5.83 -13.66 -8.97
C PRO A 75 4.60 -13.04 -8.29
N GLY A 76 3.59 -13.83 -7.93
CA GLY A 76 2.42 -13.33 -7.20
C GLY A 76 2.72 -12.89 -5.77
N GLN A 77 3.70 -13.52 -5.11
CA GLN A 77 4.17 -13.11 -3.78
C GLN A 77 5.02 -11.84 -3.87
N PHE A 78 5.87 -11.75 -4.89
CA PHE A 78 6.65 -10.56 -5.19
C PHE A 78 5.74 -9.35 -5.52
N GLU A 79 4.69 -9.57 -6.30
CA GLU A 79 3.68 -8.55 -6.60
C GLU A 79 2.99 -8.07 -5.32
N ALA A 80 2.51 -8.99 -4.46
CA ALA A 80 1.88 -8.62 -3.20
C ALA A 80 2.81 -7.77 -2.31
N LEU A 81 4.07 -8.19 -2.18
CA LEU A 81 5.09 -7.45 -1.42
C LEU A 81 5.30 -6.03 -1.97
N THR A 82 5.55 -5.91 -3.28
CA THR A 82 5.89 -4.63 -3.91
C THR A 82 4.70 -3.67 -3.95
N VAL A 83 3.49 -4.15 -4.24
CA VAL A 83 2.26 -3.35 -4.22
C VAL A 83 1.97 -2.80 -2.83
N LEU A 84 2.07 -3.64 -1.79
CA LEU A 84 1.81 -3.21 -0.42
C LEU A 84 2.92 -2.28 0.10
N ALA A 85 4.19 -2.54 -0.22
CA ALA A 85 5.30 -1.65 0.13
C ALA A 85 5.14 -0.27 -0.53
N ALA A 86 4.86 -0.21 -1.83
CA ALA A 86 4.63 1.06 -2.53
C ALA A 86 3.38 1.77 -2.01
N GLY A 87 2.29 1.04 -1.77
CA GLY A 87 1.06 1.59 -1.22
C GLY A 87 1.28 2.23 0.15
N ALA A 88 1.97 1.53 1.06
CA ALA A 88 2.29 2.04 2.39
C ALA A 88 3.21 3.27 2.29
N TYR A 89 4.23 3.21 1.42
CA TYR A 89 5.18 4.30 1.21
C TYR A 89 4.49 5.60 0.75
N PHE A 90 3.64 5.54 -0.27
CA PHE A 90 2.94 6.73 -0.76
C PHE A 90 1.82 7.23 0.16
N LEU A 91 1.39 6.43 1.15
CA LEU A 91 0.51 6.91 2.22
C LEU A 91 1.25 7.70 3.30
N SER A 92 2.57 7.48 3.44
CA SER A 92 3.41 8.10 4.48
C SER A 92 3.34 9.64 4.43
N PRO A 93 3.08 10.31 5.56
CA PRO A 93 3.12 11.76 5.64
C PRO A 93 4.49 12.35 5.26
N ALA A 94 5.58 11.66 5.62
CA ALA A 94 6.93 12.09 5.29
C ALA A 94 7.16 12.08 3.76
N VAL A 95 6.72 11.02 3.09
CA VAL A 95 6.79 10.90 1.63
C VAL A 95 5.92 11.95 0.95
N LYS A 96 4.68 12.17 1.43
CA LYS A 96 3.79 13.21 0.91
C LYS A 96 4.36 14.61 1.03
N ALA A 97 5.04 14.91 2.14
CA ALA A 97 5.69 16.20 2.36
C ALA A 97 6.94 16.40 1.48
N ALA A 98 7.65 15.31 1.18
CA ALA A 98 8.83 15.31 0.31
C ALA A 98 8.48 15.45 -1.19
N MET A 99 7.28 15.02 -1.59
CA MET A 99 6.86 15.11 -2.99
C MET A 99 6.57 16.57 -3.40
N PRO A 100 7.17 17.06 -4.49
CA PRO A 100 6.83 18.36 -5.08
C PRO A 100 5.52 18.24 -5.89
N TYR A 101 4.43 17.85 -5.22
CA TYR A 101 3.12 17.70 -5.84
C TYR A 101 2.23 18.88 -5.47
N ASP A 102 2.14 19.84 -6.38
CA ASP A 102 1.19 20.96 -6.33
C ASP A 102 0.08 20.72 -7.37
N PRO A 103 -1.02 20.03 -7.02
CA PRO A 103 -2.09 19.80 -7.97
C PRO A 103 -2.78 21.12 -8.32
N ALA A 104 -2.87 21.43 -9.61
CA ALA A 104 -3.64 22.58 -10.06
C ALA A 104 -5.06 22.53 -9.48
N PRO A 105 -5.61 23.66 -8.99
CA PRO A 105 -6.98 23.72 -8.49
C PRO A 105 -7.93 23.19 -9.56
N ARG A 106 -8.63 22.09 -9.27
CA ARG A 106 -9.72 21.62 -10.12
C ARG A 106 -10.99 22.35 -9.67
N PRO A 107 -11.64 23.14 -10.54
CA PRO A 107 -12.93 23.72 -10.20
C PRO A 107 -13.89 22.58 -9.88
N ALA A 108 -14.53 22.65 -8.71
CA ALA A 108 -15.64 21.76 -8.41
C ALA A 108 -16.72 22.02 -9.46
N ARG A 109 -17.05 21.02 -10.28
CA ARG A 109 -18.25 21.06 -11.11
C ARG A 109 -19.38 20.57 -10.22
N ASP A 110 -20.18 21.52 -9.78
CA ASP A 110 -21.39 21.25 -9.03
C ASP A 110 -22.51 20.89 -10.01
N ASP A 111 -22.56 19.63 -10.42
CA ASP A 111 -23.62 19.08 -11.25
C ASP A 111 -24.72 18.49 -10.34
N MET A 112 -25.27 19.35 -9.47
CA MET A 112 -26.27 18.96 -8.47
C MET A 112 -27.46 18.25 -9.11
N ASP A 113 -27.88 18.70 -10.29
CA ASP A 113 -29.01 18.11 -11.01
C ASP A 113 -28.73 16.63 -11.31
N SER A 114 -27.54 16.31 -11.84
CA SER A 114 -27.11 14.92 -12.07
C SER A 114 -27.06 14.08 -10.79
N TYR A 115 -26.57 14.67 -9.69
CA TYR A 115 -26.56 13.97 -8.39
C TYR A 115 -27.97 13.68 -7.85
N VAL A 116 -28.90 14.62 -8.02
CA VAL A 116 -30.30 14.48 -7.60
C VAL A 116 -31.00 13.42 -8.46
N ASP A 117 -30.81 13.43 -9.78
CA ASP A 117 -31.35 12.42 -10.69
C ASP A 117 -30.83 11.00 -10.33
N MET A 118 -29.54 10.87 -10.01
CA MET A 118 -28.96 9.60 -9.55
C MET A 118 -29.56 9.12 -8.22
N LEU A 119 -29.88 10.04 -7.31
CA LEU A 119 -30.46 9.72 -6.00
C LEU A 119 -31.95 9.36 -6.11
N GLU A 120 -32.69 9.92 -7.06
CA GLU A 120 -34.10 9.58 -7.31
C GLU A 120 -34.26 8.06 -7.53
N HIS A 121 -33.41 7.45 -8.34
CA HIS A 121 -33.41 6.00 -8.55
C HIS A 121 -33.17 5.18 -7.28
N VAL A 122 -32.36 5.69 -6.34
CA VAL A 122 -32.07 5.03 -5.06
C VAL A 122 -33.26 5.16 -4.11
N VAL A 123 -33.91 6.32 -4.10
CA VAL A 123 -35.14 6.59 -3.34
C VAL A 123 -36.29 5.73 -3.85
N ASP A 124 -36.51 5.66 -5.16
CA ASP A 124 -37.58 4.88 -5.82
C ASP A 124 -37.42 3.38 -5.61
N ARG A 125 -36.19 2.88 -5.68
CA ARG A 125 -35.88 1.47 -5.42
C ARG A 125 -36.09 1.11 -3.93
N GLY A 126 -36.05 2.10 -3.05
CA GLY A 126 -35.99 1.94 -1.60
C GLY A 126 -34.60 1.48 -1.15
N PHE A 127 -33.96 2.27 -0.29
CA PHE A 127 -32.71 1.90 0.37
C PHE A 127 -32.95 1.66 1.85
N VAL A 128 -32.35 0.59 2.39
CA VAL A 128 -32.40 0.27 3.82
C VAL A 128 -31.08 0.72 4.43
N ILE A 129 -31.11 1.77 5.24
CA ILE A 129 -29.99 2.12 6.12
C ILE A 129 -29.98 1.07 7.25
N ARG A 130 -28.92 0.28 7.35
CA ARG A 130 -28.65 -0.62 8.49
C ARG A 130 -27.56 -0.04 9.36
#